data_AF-A0A0F8URU0-F1
#
_entry.id   AF-A0A0F8URU0-F1
#
_cell.length_a   1.000
_cell.length_b   1.000
_cell.length_c   1.000
_cell.angle_alpha   90.00
_cell.angle_beta   90.00
_cell.angle_gamma   90.00
#
_symmetry.space_group_name_H-M   'P 1'
#
loop_
_entity.id
_entity.type
_entity.pdbx_description
1 polymer ?
#
loop_
_entity_poly.entity_id
_entity_poly.type
_entity_poly.pdbx_seq_one_letter_code
_entity_poly.pdbx_strand_id
1 'polypeptide(L)'
;MLLSQNSALRIAGNCFATTFIGFGINALLRPEHALSFFEWQHPTTLAEKQLVDSLMHVYGVRDIFMGLAIYAAAFFGTRQSLGWTLIAASSVAFADGVICWSWGKGEWGHWGYAPIITVVGSALLGLGKGLVTAFLLRPNSIVIAGVRSVATQKATLEELPRADDSQLIVLQLDCTSQSDADEAIATLKQEYGLTYLDVVIANAAIAANYGPASTMPLEHLEAHMKVNAYAVLLLFQATRLLLQEAASYHPPQFILIGAPISTITEMEGCARAPLTNYGLSKLAANYLVRKFHFENKWLLAYIVDPG
;
A
#
# COMPACT_ATOMS: atom_id res chain seq x y z
N MET A 1 3.26 -10.33 12.65
CA MET A 1 2.80 -11.04 11.43
C MET A 1 3.19 -10.23 10.18
N LEU A 2 3.41 -10.83 8.99
CA LEU A 2 3.59 -10.03 7.76
C LEU A 2 2.28 -9.30 7.44
N LEU A 3 2.33 -8.04 6.98
CA LEU A 3 1.12 -7.29 6.60
C LEU A 3 0.28 -8.09 5.58
N SER A 4 0.92 -8.62 4.53
CA SER A 4 0.29 -9.45 3.50
C SER A 4 -0.37 -10.72 4.04
N GLN A 5 0.02 -11.17 5.23
CA GLN A 5 -0.52 -12.37 5.86
C GLN A 5 -1.63 -12.06 6.88
N ASN A 6 -1.91 -10.78 7.13
CA ASN A 6 -2.92 -10.34 8.09
C ASN A 6 -4.33 -10.78 7.64
N SER A 7 -5.03 -11.51 8.50
CA SER A 7 -6.42 -11.92 8.28
C SER A 7 -7.34 -10.72 8.08
N ALA A 8 -6.99 -9.57 8.67
CA ALA A 8 -7.71 -8.31 8.46
C ALA A 8 -7.75 -7.86 6.99
N LEU A 9 -6.73 -8.18 6.17
CA LEU A 9 -6.76 -7.85 4.74
C LEU A 9 -7.79 -8.68 3.98
N ARG A 10 -7.95 -9.96 4.35
CA ARG A 10 -8.97 -10.84 3.78
C ARG A 10 -10.37 -10.41 4.23
N ILE A 11 -10.52 -10.01 5.49
CA ILE A 11 -11.77 -9.45 6.02
C ILE A 11 -12.11 -8.15 5.30
N ALA A 12 -11.15 -7.25 5.12
CA ALA A 12 -11.35 -6.01 4.35
C ALA A 12 -11.78 -6.29 2.91
N GLY A 13 -11.13 -7.25 2.24
CA GLY A 13 -11.54 -7.72 0.91
C GLY A 13 -12.99 -8.23 0.89
N ASN A 14 -13.39 -9.02 1.89
CA ASN A 14 -14.77 -9.49 2.04
C ASN A 14 -15.76 -8.33 2.29
N CYS A 15 -15.40 -7.32 3.08
CA CYS A 15 -16.23 -6.14 3.28
C CYS A 15 -16.45 -5.39 1.97
N PHE A 16 -15.40 -5.17 1.17
CA PHE A 16 -15.53 -4.56 -0.15
C PHE A 16 -16.41 -5.41 -1.07
N ALA A 17 -16.23 -6.74 -1.10
CA ALA A 17 -17.08 -7.64 -1.86
C ALA A 17 -18.57 -7.46 -1.52
N THR A 18 -18.91 -7.42 -0.23
CA THR A 18 -20.29 -7.18 0.23
C THR A 18 -20.81 -5.82 -0.24
N THR A 19 -19.99 -4.78 -0.16
CA THR A 19 -20.36 -3.42 -0.58
C THR A 19 -20.70 -3.37 -2.08
N PHE A 20 -19.86 -3.95 -2.95
CA PHE A 20 -20.15 -4.03 -4.39
C PHE A 20 -21.47 -4.78 -4.66
N ILE A 21 -21.71 -5.91 -4.00
CA ILE A 21 -23.00 -6.63 -4.13
C ILE A 21 -24.16 -5.75 -3.67
N GLY A 22 -24.01 -5.03 -2.56
CA GLY A 22 -25.02 -4.13 -2.03
C GLY A 22 -25.38 -3.00 -3.00
N PHE A 23 -24.37 -2.35 -3.58
CA PHE A 23 -24.57 -1.32 -4.62
C PHE A 23 -25.26 -1.91 -5.85
N GLY A 24 -24.83 -3.09 -6.29
CA GLY A 24 -25.44 -3.73 -7.45
C GLY A 24 -26.91 -4.14 -7.22
N ILE A 25 -27.25 -4.68 -6.05
CA ILE A 25 -28.65 -4.96 -5.67
C ILE A 25 -29.45 -3.66 -5.61
N ASN A 26 -28.89 -2.59 -5.04
CA ASN A 26 -29.57 -1.29 -4.99
C ASN A 26 -29.82 -0.74 -6.40
N ALA A 27 -28.87 -0.86 -7.33
CA ALA A 27 -29.06 -0.44 -8.72
C ALA A 27 -30.13 -1.25 -9.47
N LEU A 28 -30.27 -2.55 -9.16
CA LEU A 28 -31.31 -3.40 -9.72
C LEU A 28 -32.71 -3.10 -9.16
N LEU A 29 -32.83 -2.81 -7.87
CA LEU A 29 -34.13 -2.64 -7.21
C LEU A 29 -34.58 -1.18 -7.13
N ARG A 30 -33.64 -0.23 -7.13
CA ARG A 30 -33.85 1.20 -6.89
C ARG A 30 -32.90 2.04 -7.75
N PRO A 31 -33.03 2.01 -9.09
CA PRO A 31 -32.10 2.67 -10.01
C PRO A 31 -31.99 4.18 -9.77
N GLU A 32 -33.10 4.86 -9.44
CA GLU A 32 -33.09 6.28 -9.06
C GLU A 32 -32.23 6.57 -7.83
N HIS A 33 -32.35 5.74 -6.78
CA HIS A 33 -31.53 5.87 -5.58
C HIS A 33 -30.06 5.55 -5.88
N ALA A 34 -29.77 4.53 -6.69
CA ALA A 34 -28.41 4.21 -7.09
C ALA A 34 -27.73 5.35 -7.88
N LEU A 35 -28.47 5.98 -8.79
CA LEU A 35 -27.99 7.12 -9.57
C LEU A 35 -27.61 8.32 -8.68
N SER A 36 -28.26 8.47 -7.53
CA SER A 36 -27.96 9.55 -6.59
C SER A 36 -26.55 9.47 -5.97
N PHE A 37 -25.92 8.28 -5.95
CA PHE A 37 -24.52 8.14 -5.50
C PHE A 37 -23.51 8.77 -6.47
N PHE A 38 -23.89 8.95 -7.73
CA PHE A 38 -23.14 9.71 -8.73
C PHE A 38 -23.49 11.20 -8.68
N GLU A 39 -24.38 11.61 -7.78
CA GLU A 39 -24.98 12.95 -7.69
C GLU A 39 -25.70 13.41 -8.96
N TRP A 40 -26.11 12.47 -9.81
CA TRP A 40 -26.81 12.75 -11.05
C TRP A 40 -28.32 12.82 -10.82
N GLN A 41 -28.98 13.67 -11.62
CA GLN A 41 -30.43 13.81 -11.58
C GLN A 41 -31.09 12.70 -12.40
N HIS A 42 -32.12 12.10 -11.82
CA HIS A 42 -32.92 11.10 -12.53
C HIS A 42 -33.75 11.77 -13.63
N PRO A 43 -33.81 11.20 -14.85
CA PRO A 43 -34.54 11.82 -15.95
C PRO A 43 -36.06 11.90 -15.70
N THR A 44 -36.68 12.95 -16.22
CA THR A 44 -38.14 13.18 -16.08
C THR A 44 -38.93 12.66 -17.28
N THR A 45 -38.31 12.55 -18.46
CA THR A 45 -38.99 12.01 -19.64
C THR A 45 -39.00 10.49 -19.62
N LEU A 46 -40.07 9.88 -20.15
CA LEU A 46 -40.24 8.43 -20.13
C LEU A 46 -39.12 7.70 -20.89
N ALA A 47 -38.71 8.22 -22.04
CA ALA A 47 -37.69 7.59 -22.89
C ALA A 47 -36.31 7.60 -22.22
N GLU A 48 -35.90 8.72 -21.63
CA GLU A 48 -34.62 8.83 -20.92
C GLU A 48 -34.63 8.00 -19.64
N LYS A 49 -35.76 7.98 -18.91
CA LYS A 49 -35.93 7.13 -17.73
C LYS A 49 -35.75 5.65 -18.06
N GLN A 50 -36.39 5.16 -19.13
CA GLN A 50 -36.24 3.77 -19.56
C GLN A 50 -34.78 3.43 -19.91
N LEU A 51 -34.08 4.33 -20.59
CA LEU A 51 -32.68 4.14 -20.93
C LEU A 51 -31.79 4.12 -19.67
N VAL A 52 -31.91 5.12 -18.80
CA VAL A 52 -31.10 5.25 -17.59
C VAL A 52 -31.36 4.09 -16.62
N ASP A 53 -32.62 3.72 -16.39
CA ASP A 53 -32.96 2.58 -15.53
C ASP A 53 -32.38 1.27 -16.09
N SER A 54 -32.43 1.07 -17.42
CA SER A 54 -31.82 -0.10 -18.06
C SER A 54 -30.30 -0.12 -17.91
N LEU A 55 -29.63 1.03 -18.05
CA LEU A 55 -28.19 1.15 -17.82
C LEU A 55 -27.82 0.90 -16.37
N MET A 56 -28.62 1.41 -15.41
CA MET A 56 -28.44 1.14 -13.99
C MET A 56 -28.61 -0.35 -13.66
N HIS A 57 -29.52 -1.06 -14.34
CA HIS A 57 -29.61 -2.50 -14.18
C HIS A 57 -28.36 -3.24 -14.70
N VAL A 58 -27.84 -2.85 -15.87
CA VAL A 58 -26.59 -3.42 -16.41
C VAL A 58 -25.41 -3.14 -15.49
N TYR A 59 -25.32 -1.92 -14.97
CA TYR A 59 -24.35 -1.53 -13.95
C TYR A 59 -24.50 -2.42 -12.70
N GLY A 60 -25.72 -2.61 -12.21
CA GLY A 60 -25.98 -3.41 -11.01
C GLY A 60 -25.55 -4.87 -11.13
N VAL A 61 -25.76 -5.49 -12.30
CA VAL A 61 -25.26 -6.85 -12.56
C VAL A 61 -23.74 -6.92 -12.52
N ARG A 62 -23.04 -5.90 -13.05
CA ARG A 62 -21.58 -5.84 -13.06
C ARG A 62 -21.02 -5.66 -11.65
N ASP A 63 -21.65 -4.83 -10.83
CA ASP A 63 -21.26 -4.63 -9.42
C ASP A 63 -21.45 -5.91 -8.60
N ILE A 64 -22.54 -6.65 -8.81
CA ILE A 64 -22.73 -7.97 -8.19
C ILE A 64 -21.63 -8.94 -8.64
N PHE A 65 -21.32 -8.99 -9.94
CA PHE A 65 -20.24 -9.82 -10.46
C PHE A 65 -18.90 -9.48 -9.83
N MET A 66 -18.56 -8.19 -9.70
CA MET A 66 -17.32 -7.73 -9.07
C MET A 66 -17.23 -8.20 -7.62
N GLY A 67 -18.28 -8.04 -6.84
CA GLY A 67 -18.30 -8.52 -5.46
C GLY A 67 -18.19 -10.05 -5.36
N LEU A 68 -18.86 -10.80 -6.24
CA LEU A 68 -18.71 -12.25 -6.32
C LEU A 68 -17.30 -12.68 -6.74
N ALA A 69 -16.66 -11.96 -7.66
CA ALA A 69 -15.29 -12.22 -8.09
C ALA A 69 -14.29 -11.99 -6.94
N ILE A 70 -14.48 -10.93 -6.15
CA ILE A 70 -13.68 -10.67 -4.94
C ILE A 70 -13.90 -11.80 -3.92
N TYR A 71 -15.13 -12.25 -3.68
CA TYR A 71 -15.37 -13.40 -2.81
C TYR A 71 -14.75 -14.69 -3.33
N ALA A 72 -14.83 -14.94 -4.64
CA ALA A 72 -14.20 -16.12 -5.24
C ALA A 72 -12.68 -16.10 -5.02
N ALA A 73 -12.04 -14.96 -5.28
CA ALA A 73 -10.62 -14.76 -5.01
C ALA A 73 -10.29 -14.85 -3.51
N ALA A 74 -11.18 -14.35 -2.64
CA ALA A 74 -10.99 -14.37 -1.20
C ALA A 74 -11.12 -15.76 -0.61
N PHE A 75 -12.12 -16.56 -1.02
CA PHE A 75 -12.40 -17.88 -0.44
C PHE A 75 -11.59 -19.00 -1.08
N PHE A 76 -11.41 -18.95 -2.40
CA PHE A 76 -10.82 -20.05 -3.18
C PHE A 76 -9.51 -19.68 -3.88
N GLY A 77 -9.20 -18.38 -3.98
CA GLY A 77 -8.00 -17.89 -4.63
C GLY A 77 -6.77 -17.80 -3.71
N THR A 78 -5.67 -17.33 -4.30
CA THR A 78 -4.46 -16.97 -3.54
C THR A 78 -4.53 -15.52 -3.06
N ARG A 79 -3.67 -15.14 -2.11
CA ARG A 79 -3.51 -13.72 -1.71
C ARG A 79 -3.17 -12.80 -2.88
N GLN A 80 -2.38 -13.31 -3.83
CA GLN A 80 -2.04 -12.56 -5.04
C GLN A 80 -3.29 -12.35 -5.92
N SER A 81 -4.09 -13.40 -6.10
CA SER A 81 -5.37 -13.29 -6.83
C SER A 81 -6.32 -12.31 -6.15
N LEU A 82 -6.51 -12.39 -4.83
CA LEU A 82 -7.33 -11.42 -4.10
C LEU A 82 -6.77 -10.00 -4.21
N GLY A 83 -5.45 -9.84 -4.07
CA GLY A 83 -4.77 -8.55 -4.17
C GLY A 83 -4.97 -7.88 -5.53
N TRP A 84 -4.75 -8.62 -6.62
CA TRP A 84 -4.97 -8.12 -7.99
C TRP A 84 -6.44 -7.84 -8.28
N THR A 85 -7.35 -8.69 -7.78
CA THR A 85 -8.80 -8.47 -7.95
C THR A 85 -9.25 -7.17 -7.27
N LEU A 86 -8.71 -6.87 -6.07
CA LEU A 86 -8.99 -5.61 -5.38
C LEU A 86 -8.39 -4.40 -6.11
N ILE A 87 -7.15 -4.48 -6.61
CA ILE A 87 -6.56 -3.37 -7.42
C ILE A 87 -7.39 -3.12 -8.69
N ALA A 88 -7.85 -4.17 -9.36
CA ALA A 88 -8.73 -4.04 -10.52
C ALA A 88 -10.08 -3.39 -10.12
N ALA A 89 -10.68 -3.80 -9.00
CA ALA A 89 -11.91 -3.19 -8.49
C ALA A 89 -11.72 -1.70 -8.13
N SER A 90 -10.57 -1.34 -7.57
CA SER A 90 -10.20 0.06 -7.30
C SER A 90 -10.11 0.89 -8.58
N SER A 91 -9.57 0.31 -9.66
CA SER A 91 -9.44 0.98 -10.96
C SER A 91 -10.80 1.34 -11.56
N VAL A 92 -11.83 0.50 -11.34
CA VAL A 92 -13.22 0.81 -11.71
C VAL A 92 -13.72 2.02 -10.93
N ALA A 93 -13.58 2.00 -9.60
CA ALA A 93 -13.98 3.14 -8.76
C ALA A 93 -13.27 4.45 -9.14
N PHE A 94 -11.97 4.37 -9.49
CA PHE A 94 -11.25 5.54 -9.97
C PHE A 94 -11.81 6.08 -11.29
N ALA A 95 -12.10 5.18 -12.24
CA ALA A 95 -12.71 5.54 -13.53
C ALA A 95 -14.11 6.15 -13.34
N ASP A 96 -14.93 5.60 -12.45
CA ASP A 96 -16.24 6.17 -12.12
C ASP A 96 -16.10 7.59 -11.56
N GLY A 97 -15.13 7.81 -10.67
CA GLY A 97 -14.82 9.15 -10.17
C GLY A 97 -14.38 10.14 -11.26
N VAL A 98 -13.62 9.69 -12.28
CA VAL A 98 -13.28 10.51 -13.46
C VAL A 98 -14.52 10.89 -14.26
N ILE A 99 -15.47 9.96 -14.42
CA ILE A 99 -16.74 10.22 -15.11
C ILE A 99 -17.56 11.24 -14.32
N CYS A 100 -17.71 11.08 -12.99
CA CYS A 100 -18.36 12.07 -12.12
C CYS A 100 -17.69 13.44 -12.20
N TRP A 101 -16.36 13.50 -12.12
CA TRP A 101 -15.60 14.74 -12.25
C TRP A 101 -15.84 15.44 -13.59
N SER A 102 -15.95 14.68 -14.69
CA SER A 102 -16.28 15.25 -16.01
C SER A 102 -17.68 15.90 -16.08
N TRP A 103 -18.55 15.57 -15.12
CA TRP A 103 -19.87 16.17 -14.90
C TRP A 103 -19.87 17.24 -13.79
N GLY A 104 -18.70 17.54 -13.22
CA GLY A 104 -18.46 18.66 -12.30
C GLY A 104 -18.76 18.39 -10.82
N LYS A 105 -19.08 17.15 -10.43
CA LYS A 105 -19.34 16.76 -9.02
C LYS A 105 -19.43 15.24 -8.84
N GLY A 106 -19.40 14.77 -7.59
CA GLY A 106 -19.62 13.37 -7.21
C GLY A 106 -18.37 12.49 -7.20
N GLU A 107 -17.22 12.99 -7.66
CA GLU A 107 -15.96 12.24 -7.78
C GLU A 107 -15.46 11.70 -6.43
N TRP A 108 -15.63 12.47 -5.36
CA TRP A 108 -15.22 12.09 -4.01
C TRP A 108 -16.04 10.94 -3.43
N GLY A 109 -17.26 10.73 -3.94
CA GLY A 109 -18.06 9.56 -3.64
C GLY A 109 -17.35 8.26 -4.01
N HIS A 110 -16.44 8.30 -4.99
CA HIS A 110 -15.65 7.15 -5.46
C HIS A 110 -14.17 7.23 -5.04
N TRP A 111 -13.55 8.40 -5.20
CA TRP A 111 -12.14 8.62 -4.86
C TRP A 111 -11.85 8.56 -3.36
N GLY A 112 -12.86 8.68 -2.48
CA GLY A 112 -12.68 8.51 -1.05
C GLY A 112 -12.32 7.07 -0.63
N TYR A 113 -12.74 6.06 -1.39
CA TYR A 113 -12.51 4.64 -1.04
C TYR A 113 -11.59 3.89 -2.01
N ALA A 114 -11.41 4.33 -3.25
CA ALA A 114 -10.51 3.70 -4.22
C ALA A 114 -9.06 3.53 -3.68
N PRO A 115 -8.41 4.58 -3.12
CA PRO A 115 -7.17 4.46 -2.34
C PRO A 115 -7.11 3.28 -1.37
N ILE A 116 -8.17 3.10 -0.58
CA ILE A 116 -8.22 2.10 0.48
C ILE A 116 -8.23 0.69 -0.13
N ILE A 117 -9.00 0.48 -1.19
CA ILE A 117 -9.05 -0.79 -1.92
C ILE A 117 -7.66 -1.09 -2.53
N THR A 118 -6.99 -0.09 -3.11
CA THR A 118 -5.63 -0.23 -3.66
C THR A 118 -4.62 -0.61 -2.58
N VAL A 119 -4.69 0.00 -1.40
CA VAL A 119 -3.80 -0.33 -0.26
C VAL A 119 -4.01 -1.76 0.19
N VAL A 120 -5.27 -2.20 0.37
CA VAL A 120 -5.57 -3.58 0.78
C VAL A 120 -5.08 -4.56 -0.27
N GLY A 121 -5.33 -4.29 -1.55
CA GLY A 121 -4.86 -5.11 -2.66
C GLY A 121 -3.34 -5.21 -2.70
N SER A 122 -2.64 -4.07 -2.65
CA SER A 122 -1.18 -3.99 -2.69
C SER A 122 -0.53 -4.64 -1.46
N ALA A 123 -1.15 -4.50 -0.29
CA ALA A 123 -0.72 -5.18 0.93
C ALA A 123 -0.80 -6.69 0.78
N LEU A 124 -1.85 -7.23 0.15
CA LEU A 124 -1.99 -8.66 -0.15
C LEU A 124 -0.95 -9.16 -1.17
N LEU A 125 -0.55 -8.32 -2.13
CA LEU A 125 0.51 -8.63 -3.10
C LEU A 125 1.91 -8.63 -2.49
N GLY A 126 2.09 -7.89 -1.39
CA GLY A 126 3.40 -7.69 -0.78
C GLY A 126 4.25 -6.72 -1.60
N LEU A 127 3.99 -5.42 -1.44
CA LEU A 127 4.71 -4.32 -2.10
C LEU A 127 6.24 -4.53 -2.16
N GLY A 128 6.86 -5.01 -1.07
CA GLY A 128 8.29 -5.30 -1.04
C GLY A 128 8.73 -6.33 -2.09
N LYS A 129 7.96 -7.40 -2.32
CA LYS A 129 8.26 -8.40 -3.37
C LYS A 129 8.14 -7.78 -4.77
N GLY A 130 7.13 -6.94 -4.99
CA GLY A 130 6.95 -6.19 -6.24
C GLY A 130 8.12 -5.25 -6.53
N LEU A 131 8.56 -4.47 -5.52
CA LEU A 131 9.74 -3.61 -5.62
C LEU A 131 10.99 -4.41 -5.95
N VAL A 132 11.28 -5.49 -5.21
CA VAL A 132 12.44 -6.36 -5.48
C VAL A 132 12.42 -6.87 -6.92
N THR A 133 11.27 -7.35 -7.41
CA THR A 133 11.11 -7.82 -8.78
C THR A 133 11.38 -6.71 -9.80
N ALA A 134 10.81 -5.52 -9.59
CA ALA A 134 10.95 -4.41 -10.50
C ALA A 134 12.40 -3.90 -10.61
N PHE A 135 13.15 -3.93 -9.51
CA PHE A 135 14.59 -3.60 -9.54
C PHE A 135 15.41 -4.73 -10.18
N LEU A 136 15.14 -6.00 -9.87
CA LEU A 136 15.86 -7.14 -10.45
C LEU A 136 15.72 -7.25 -11.97
N LEU A 137 14.60 -6.79 -12.53
CA LEU A 137 14.37 -6.75 -13.97
C LEU A 137 15.16 -5.63 -14.68
N ARG A 138 15.75 -4.68 -13.94
CA ARG A 138 16.66 -3.70 -14.53
C ARG A 138 18.01 -4.38 -14.79
N PRO A 139 18.66 -4.15 -15.93
CA PRO A 139 20.01 -4.65 -16.17
C PRO A 139 21.01 -4.05 -15.17
N ASN A 140 22.07 -4.80 -14.86
CA ASN A 140 23.20 -4.40 -14.01
C ASN A 140 22.79 -3.88 -12.63
N SER A 141 21.88 -4.57 -11.94
CA SER A 141 21.43 -4.18 -10.60
C SER A 141 21.80 -5.20 -9.53
N ILE A 142 22.22 -4.72 -8.36
CA ILE A 142 22.31 -5.54 -7.14
C ILE A 142 21.15 -5.15 -6.25
N VAL A 143 20.22 -6.08 -6.05
CA VAL A 143 19.04 -5.87 -5.21
C VAL A 143 19.23 -6.57 -3.88
N ILE A 144 19.23 -5.79 -2.81
CA ILE A 144 19.33 -6.29 -1.44
C ILE A 144 17.93 -6.35 -0.84
N ALA A 145 17.46 -7.55 -0.52
CA ALA A 145 16.19 -7.78 0.15
C ALA A 145 16.41 -8.12 1.63
N GLY A 146 16.13 -7.15 2.50
CA GLY A 146 16.05 -7.37 3.95
C GLY A 146 14.75 -8.09 4.33
N VAL A 147 14.88 -9.24 4.99
CA VAL A 147 13.73 -10.07 5.43
C VAL A 147 13.86 -10.43 6.90
N ARG A 148 12.73 -10.60 7.60
CA ARG A 148 12.77 -10.95 9.03
C ARG A 148 13.35 -12.34 9.29
N SER A 149 13.11 -13.28 8.37
CA SER A 149 13.63 -14.64 8.48
C SER A 149 14.07 -15.12 7.11
N VAL A 150 15.38 -15.19 6.91
CA VAL A 150 15.99 -15.73 5.69
C VAL A 150 15.52 -17.16 5.45
N ALA A 151 15.48 -17.98 6.51
CA ALA A 151 15.07 -19.38 6.44
C ALA A 151 13.67 -19.59 5.82
N THR A 152 12.75 -18.65 6.02
CA THR A 152 11.36 -18.80 5.55
C THR A 152 11.04 -17.98 4.30
N GLN A 153 11.83 -16.95 3.99
CA GLN A 153 11.49 -15.98 2.94
C GLN A 153 12.43 -16.01 1.73
N LYS A 154 13.65 -16.57 1.88
CA LYS A 154 14.68 -16.56 0.83
C LYS A 154 14.25 -17.29 -0.45
N ALA A 155 13.76 -18.53 -0.34
CA ALA A 155 13.39 -19.35 -1.50
C ALA A 155 12.40 -18.64 -2.45
N THR A 156 11.35 -18.02 -1.89
CA THR A 156 10.35 -17.29 -2.69
C THR A 156 10.88 -16.04 -3.39
N LEU A 157 11.97 -15.44 -2.89
CA LEU A 157 12.62 -14.31 -3.53
C LEU A 157 13.62 -14.76 -4.59
N GLU A 158 14.29 -15.90 -4.40
CA GLU A 158 15.23 -16.45 -5.38
C GLU A 158 14.56 -16.86 -6.70
N GLU A 159 13.29 -17.25 -6.64
CA GLU A 159 12.44 -17.58 -7.80
C GLU A 159 12.02 -16.34 -8.63
N LEU A 160 12.32 -15.13 -8.19
CA LEU A 160 11.93 -13.91 -8.91
C LEU A 160 12.68 -13.79 -10.25
N PRO A 161 12.00 -13.35 -11.31
CA PRO A 161 12.65 -13.06 -12.58
C PRO A 161 13.63 -11.89 -12.40
N ARG A 162 14.77 -11.98 -13.08
CA ARG A 162 15.84 -10.97 -13.04
C ARG A 162 16.53 -10.89 -14.40
N ALA A 163 17.14 -9.75 -14.71
CA ALA A 163 18.03 -9.62 -15.86
C ALA A 163 19.28 -10.49 -15.67
N ASP A 164 19.91 -10.92 -16.78
CA ASP A 164 21.04 -11.86 -16.76
C ASP A 164 22.24 -11.36 -15.94
N ASP A 165 22.39 -10.05 -15.84
CA ASP A 165 23.47 -9.33 -15.15
C ASP A 165 23.04 -8.75 -13.78
N SER A 166 21.86 -9.14 -13.29
CA SER A 166 21.33 -8.68 -12.00
C SER A 166 21.44 -9.72 -10.89
N GLN A 167 21.78 -9.25 -9.69
CA GLN A 167 22.00 -10.07 -8.51
C GLN A 167 20.95 -9.78 -7.44
N LEU A 168 20.49 -10.85 -6.78
CA LEU A 168 19.70 -10.77 -5.55
C LEU A 168 20.57 -11.16 -4.36
N ILE A 169 20.60 -10.32 -3.34
CA ILE A 169 21.17 -10.63 -2.02
C ILE A 169 20.03 -10.60 -1.00
N VAL A 170 19.88 -11.67 -0.21
CA VAL A 170 18.84 -11.76 0.83
C VAL A 170 19.52 -11.76 2.20
N LEU A 171 19.19 -10.78 3.05
CA LEU A 171 19.75 -10.63 4.40
C LEU A 171 18.66 -10.73 5.46
N GLN A 172 19.06 -11.07 6.68
CA GLN A 172 18.19 -10.86 7.82
C GLN A 172 18.12 -9.35 8.16
N LEU A 173 16.90 -8.85 8.35
CA LEU A 173 16.61 -7.51 8.83
C LEU A 173 15.24 -7.52 9.53
N ASP A 174 15.22 -7.79 10.83
CA ASP A 174 14.03 -7.65 11.65
C ASP A 174 13.90 -6.22 12.18
N CYS A 175 12.86 -5.50 11.74
CA CYS A 175 12.55 -4.15 12.20
C CYS A 175 12.15 -4.05 13.68
N THR A 176 12.11 -5.16 14.42
CA THR A 176 11.98 -5.18 15.88
C THR A 176 13.33 -5.31 16.60
N SER A 177 14.42 -5.56 15.87
CA SER A 177 15.79 -5.59 16.41
C SER A 177 16.41 -4.20 16.37
N GLN A 178 17.27 -3.90 17.35
CA GLN A 178 18.05 -2.66 17.37
C GLN A 178 19.37 -2.80 16.61
N SER A 179 19.90 -4.01 16.43
CA SER A 179 21.22 -4.26 15.85
C SER A 179 21.17 -4.84 14.43
N ASP A 180 20.05 -5.45 14.02
CA ASP A 180 19.97 -6.14 12.72
C ASP A 180 20.36 -5.24 11.54
N ALA A 181 20.02 -3.95 11.58
CA ALA A 181 20.39 -3.01 10.52
C ALA A 181 21.92 -2.86 10.41
N ASP A 182 22.62 -2.70 11.54
CA ASP A 182 24.08 -2.57 11.56
C ASP A 182 24.76 -3.89 11.17
N GLU A 183 24.24 -5.02 11.65
CA GLU A 183 24.72 -6.37 11.30
C GLU A 183 24.55 -6.67 9.81
N ALA A 184 23.40 -6.29 9.24
CA ALA A 184 23.14 -6.39 7.81
C ALA A 184 24.14 -5.57 6.99
N ILE A 185 24.42 -4.31 7.39
CA ILE A 185 25.41 -3.47 6.70
C ILE A 185 26.84 -3.99 6.88
N ALA A 186 27.18 -4.55 8.04
CA ALA A 186 28.47 -5.21 8.24
C ALA A 186 28.63 -6.40 7.28
N THR A 187 27.59 -7.22 7.15
CA THR A 187 27.55 -8.37 6.22
C THR A 187 27.74 -7.93 4.77
N LEU A 188 27.01 -6.89 4.32
CA LEU A 188 27.14 -6.34 2.96
C LEU A 188 28.57 -5.88 2.65
N LYS A 189 29.25 -5.25 3.61
CA LYS A 189 30.63 -4.80 3.45
C LYS A 189 31.62 -5.97 3.45
N GLN A 190 31.50 -6.89 4.40
CA GLN A 190 32.50 -7.93 4.64
C GLN A 190 32.38 -9.10 3.66
N GLU A 191 31.16 -9.55 3.37
CA GLU A 191 30.92 -10.75 2.55
C GLU A 191 30.70 -10.42 1.08
N TYR A 192 30.05 -9.29 0.79
CA TYR A 192 29.69 -8.90 -0.58
C TYR A 192 30.57 -7.77 -1.14
N GLY A 193 31.45 -7.18 -0.32
CA GLY A 193 32.36 -6.12 -0.75
C GLY A 193 31.66 -4.84 -1.20
N LEU A 194 30.40 -4.61 -0.78
CA LEU A 194 29.66 -3.42 -1.20
C LEU A 194 30.14 -2.18 -0.46
N THR A 195 30.50 -1.15 -1.24
CA THR A 195 31.08 0.11 -0.72
C THR A 195 30.11 1.28 -0.74
N TYR A 196 29.01 1.20 -1.49
CA TYR A 196 27.98 2.23 -1.55
C TYR A 196 26.57 1.63 -1.73
N LEU A 197 25.55 2.46 -1.51
CA LEU A 197 24.15 2.15 -1.82
C LEU A 197 23.53 3.33 -2.56
N ASP A 198 22.90 3.07 -3.70
CA ASP A 198 22.26 4.13 -4.49
C ASP A 198 20.89 4.52 -3.96
N VAL A 199 20.13 3.51 -3.52
CA VAL A 199 18.74 3.65 -3.09
C VAL A 199 18.49 2.74 -1.89
N VAL A 200 17.89 3.31 -0.85
CA VAL A 200 17.36 2.57 0.31
C VAL A 200 15.86 2.79 0.38
N ILE A 201 15.08 1.71 0.44
CA ILE A 201 13.61 1.77 0.51
C ILE A 201 13.13 1.21 1.86
N ALA A 202 12.71 2.10 2.74
CA ALA A 202 12.06 1.77 4.01
C ALA A 202 10.58 1.37 3.75
N ASN A 203 10.37 0.11 3.35
CA ASN A 203 9.04 -0.44 3.05
C ASN A 203 8.39 -1.19 4.23
N ALA A 204 9.18 -1.75 5.14
CA ALA A 204 8.65 -2.61 6.20
C ALA A 204 7.66 -1.87 7.10
N ALA A 205 6.50 -2.51 7.36
CA ALA A 205 5.49 -1.96 8.23
C ALA A 205 4.60 -3.04 8.86
N ILE A 206 4.01 -2.72 10.01
CA ILE A 206 2.85 -3.42 10.56
C ILE A 206 1.64 -2.48 10.61
N ALA A 207 0.46 -3.06 10.44
CA ALA A 207 -0.83 -2.47 10.75
C ALA A 207 -1.66 -3.54 11.48
N ALA A 208 -1.97 -3.31 12.74
CA ALA A 208 -2.70 -4.24 13.61
C ALA A 208 -3.39 -3.47 14.75
N ASN A 209 -4.27 -4.15 15.49
CA ASN A 209 -5.09 -3.55 16.56
C ASN A 209 -5.91 -2.36 16.04
N TYR A 210 -7.01 -2.67 15.37
CA TYR A 210 -7.90 -1.67 14.80
C TYR A 210 -8.89 -1.18 15.85
N GLY A 211 -8.88 0.12 16.14
CA GLY A 211 -9.78 0.72 17.12
C GLY A 211 -9.70 2.24 17.18
N PRO A 212 -10.62 2.88 17.91
CA PRO A 212 -10.60 4.32 18.11
C PRO A 212 -9.44 4.73 19.03
N ALA A 213 -8.95 5.96 18.86
CA ALA A 213 -7.90 6.52 19.68
C ALA A 213 -8.22 6.49 21.19
N SER A 214 -9.49 6.64 21.55
CA SER A 214 -9.98 6.68 22.94
C SER A 214 -9.80 5.38 23.72
N THR A 215 -9.64 4.24 23.04
CA THR A 215 -9.50 2.93 23.68
C THR A 215 -8.26 2.17 23.21
N MET A 216 -7.33 2.84 22.52
CA MET A 216 -6.15 2.22 21.95
C MET A 216 -5.15 1.83 23.06
N PRO A 217 -4.80 0.53 23.20
CA PRO A 217 -3.76 0.11 24.15
C PRO A 217 -2.38 0.64 23.73
N LEU A 218 -1.65 1.20 24.69
CA LEU A 218 -0.33 1.83 24.44
C LEU A 218 0.69 0.85 23.87
N GLU A 219 0.70 -0.40 24.33
CA GLU A 219 1.58 -1.47 23.85
C GLU A 219 1.51 -1.66 22.32
N HIS A 220 0.32 -1.48 21.73
CA HIS A 220 0.16 -1.59 20.29
C HIS A 220 0.71 -0.38 19.56
N LEU A 221 0.57 0.82 20.13
CA LEU A 221 1.24 2.00 19.59
C LEU A 221 2.76 1.83 19.64
N GLU A 222 3.31 1.37 20.77
CA GLU A 222 4.75 1.12 20.92
C GLU A 222 5.27 0.12 19.88
N ALA A 223 4.55 -0.97 19.65
CA ALA A 223 4.89 -1.95 18.61
C ALA A 223 4.91 -1.34 17.21
N HIS A 224 3.93 -0.47 16.88
CA HIS A 224 3.89 0.23 15.59
C HIS A 224 5.01 1.26 15.48
N MET A 225 5.29 2.04 16.53
CA MET A 225 6.40 3.00 16.56
C MET A 225 7.74 2.29 16.35
N LYS A 226 7.93 1.14 16.99
CA LYS A 226 9.16 0.34 16.84
C LYS A 226 9.43 -0.04 15.39
N VAL A 227 8.43 -0.62 14.72
CA VAL A 227 8.58 -1.13 13.34
C VAL A 227 8.49 -0.03 12.29
N ASN A 228 7.49 0.85 12.38
CA ASN A 228 7.16 1.78 11.31
C ASN A 228 7.98 3.08 11.39
N ALA A 229 8.54 3.43 12.55
CA ALA A 229 9.29 4.68 12.75
C ALA A 229 10.72 4.47 13.26
N TYR A 230 10.93 3.79 14.41
CA TYR A 230 12.26 3.63 15.00
C TYR A 230 13.18 2.81 14.09
N ALA A 231 12.68 1.72 13.50
CA ALA A 231 13.46 0.95 12.53
C ALA A 231 13.84 1.75 11.28
N VAL A 232 13.04 2.75 10.87
CA VAL A 232 13.37 3.65 9.76
C VAL A 232 14.56 4.54 10.12
N LEU A 233 14.59 5.06 11.35
CA LEU A 233 15.73 5.81 11.87
C LEU A 233 17.00 4.95 11.93
N LEU A 234 16.89 3.74 12.50
CA LEU A 234 18.02 2.81 12.60
C LEU A 234 18.54 2.40 11.22
N LEU A 235 17.64 2.11 10.27
CA LEU A 235 18.02 1.79 8.89
C LEU A 235 18.76 2.95 8.23
N PHE A 236 18.28 4.19 8.40
CA PHE A 236 19.00 5.36 7.90
C PHE A 236 20.39 5.48 8.53
N GLN A 237 20.49 5.36 9.86
CA GLN A 237 21.78 5.45 10.57
C GLN A 237 22.79 4.40 10.06
N ALA A 238 22.37 3.14 9.93
CA ALA A 238 23.21 2.05 9.45
C ALA A 238 23.66 2.24 7.99
N THR A 239 22.76 2.72 7.13
CA THR A 239 23.02 2.87 5.67
C THR A 239 23.69 4.20 5.30
N ARG A 240 23.65 5.21 6.19
CA ARG A 240 24.02 6.60 5.87
C ARG A 240 25.39 6.72 5.22
N LEU A 241 26.40 6.02 5.72
CA LEU A 241 27.77 6.11 5.18
C LEU A 241 27.88 5.49 3.78
N LEU A 242 27.15 4.41 3.49
CA LEU A 242 27.11 3.81 2.16
C LEU A 242 26.34 4.71 1.16
N LEU A 243 25.25 5.35 1.60
CA LEU A 243 24.54 6.34 0.78
C LEU A 243 25.43 7.56 0.51
N GLN A 244 26.17 8.03 1.52
CA GLN A 244 27.06 9.18 1.36
C GLN A 244 28.22 8.91 0.40
N GLU A 245 28.70 7.66 0.31
CA GLU A 245 29.68 7.25 -0.71
C GLU A 245 29.08 7.35 -2.12
N ALA A 246 27.82 6.94 -2.31
CA ALA A 246 27.13 7.06 -3.59
C ALA A 246 26.97 8.52 -4.06
N ALA A 247 26.87 9.47 -3.11
CA ALA A 247 26.76 10.89 -3.40
C ALA A 247 27.96 11.46 -4.18
N SER A 248 29.10 10.77 -4.18
CA SER A 248 30.26 11.10 -5.02
C SER A 248 30.01 10.88 -6.51
N TYR A 249 29.01 10.06 -6.87
CA TYR A 249 28.69 9.68 -8.25
C TYR A 249 27.35 10.25 -8.71
N HIS A 250 26.31 10.21 -7.86
CA HIS A 250 24.98 10.76 -8.12
C HIS A 250 24.20 10.94 -6.81
N PRO A 251 23.12 11.74 -6.78
CA PRO A 251 22.31 11.90 -5.57
C PRO A 251 21.68 10.56 -5.11
N PRO A 252 22.08 9.99 -3.97
CA PRO A 252 21.44 8.79 -3.41
C PRO A 252 20.02 9.07 -2.95
N GLN A 253 19.20 8.02 -2.87
CA GLN A 253 17.81 8.12 -2.45
C GLN A 253 17.51 7.34 -1.18
N PHE A 254 16.75 7.96 -0.27
CA PHE A 254 16.12 7.26 0.86
C PHE A 254 14.60 7.43 0.77
N ILE A 255 13.91 6.33 0.47
CA ILE A 255 12.48 6.35 0.16
C ILE A 255 11.73 5.68 1.29
N LEU A 256 10.77 6.38 1.89
CA LEU A 256 9.80 5.78 2.80
C LEU A 256 8.55 5.38 2.03
N ILE A 257 8.10 4.14 2.21
CA ILE A 257 6.73 3.78 1.84
C ILE A 257 5.81 4.25 2.98
N GLY A 258 5.14 5.37 2.76
CA GLY A 258 4.28 6.02 3.74
C GLY A 258 2.87 5.43 3.77
N ALA A 259 1.90 6.28 4.11
CA ALA A 259 0.47 5.99 4.01
C ALA A 259 -0.33 7.32 4.03
N PRO A 260 -1.33 7.51 3.16
CA PRO A 260 -2.13 8.75 3.13
C PRO A 260 -2.78 9.11 4.47
N ILE A 261 -3.16 8.09 5.25
CA ILE A 261 -3.77 8.24 6.59
C ILE A 261 -2.87 8.93 7.64
N SER A 262 -1.59 9.12 7.32
CA SER A 262 -0.65 9.87 8.17
C SER A 262 -0.64 11.38 7.90
N THR A 263 -1.38 11.84 6.88
CA THR A 263 -1.48 13.26 6.54
C THR A 263 -2.45 13.98 7.47
N ILE A 264 -1.93 14.90 8.29
CA ILE A 264 -2.73 15.65 9.28
C ILE A 264 -3.84 16.48 8.60
N THR A 265 -3.55 17.10 7.45
CA THR A 265 -4.53 17.93 6.73
C THR A 265 -5.68 17.12 6.12
N GLU A 266 -5.51 15.81 5.96
CA GLU A 266 -6.52 14.88 5.41
C GLU A 266 -7.22 14.05 6.50
N MET A 267 -7.00 14.40 7.77
CA MET A 267 -7.49 13.61 8.90
C MET A 267 -9.02 13.53 8.95
N GLU A 268 -9.74 14.58 8.51
CA GLU A 268 -11.20 14.58 8.44
C GLU A 268 -11.72 13.51 7.46
N GLY A 269 -11.14 13.42 6.27
CA GLY A 269 -11.49 12.42 5.25
C GLY A 269 -11.24 10.98 5.72
N CYS A 270 -10.28 10.78 6.64
CA CYS A 270 -9.94 9.48 7.20
C CYS A 270 -10.46 9.25 8.63
N ALA A 271 -11.28 10.14 9.20
CA ALA A 271 -11.58 10.15 10.64
C ALA A 271 -12.25 8.85 11.16
N ARG A 272 -12.92 8.11 10.29
CA ARG A 272 -13.58 6.83 10.63
C ARG A 272 -12.68 5.61 10.49
N ALA A 273 -11.47 5.76 9.95
CA ALA A 273 -10.54 4.66 9.79
C ALA A 273 -9.95 4.26 11.15
N PRO A 274 -10.13 3.00 11.61
CA PRO A 274 -9.71 2.56 12.95
C PRO A 274 -8.22 2.22 12.99
N LEU A 275 -7.36 3.18 12.60
CA LEU A 275 -5.94 2.98 12.28
C LEU A 275 -5.03 3.96 13.04
N THR A 276 -5.45 4.42 14.22
CA THR A 276 -4.77 5.48 14.98
C THR A 276 -3.27 5.20 15.20
N ASN A 277 -2.91 4.02 15.70
CA ASN A 277 -1.51 3.60 15.92
C ASN A 277 -0.71 3.56 14.61
N TYR A 278 -1.30 3.02 13.55
CA TYR A 278 -0.69 2.96 12.24
C TYR A 278 -0.42 4.36 11.68
N GLY A 279 -1.45 5.22 11.65
CA GLY A 279 -1.36 6.60 11.20
C GLY A 279 -0.32 7.40 11.99
N LEU A 280 -0.34 7.30 13.33
CA LEU A 280 0.62 8.01 14.19
C LEU A 280 2.06 7.55 13.95
N SER A 281 2.28 6.24 13.84
CA SER A 281 3.62 5.70 13.56
C SER A 281 4.14 6.07 12.16
N LYS A 282 3.27 6.11 11.16
CA LYS A 282 3.61 6.57 9.80
C LYS A 282 3.86 8.08 9.75
N LEU A 283 3.10 8.88 10.52
CA LEU A 283 3.34 10.30 10.69
C LEU A 283 4.75 10.56 11.26
N ALA A 284 5.12 9.82 12.31
CA ALA A 284 6.46 9.92 12.88
C ALA A 284 7.56 9.57 11.85
N ALA A 285 7.34 8.52 11.05
CA ALA A 285 8.25 8.14 9.97
C ALA A 285 8.35 9.22 8.88
N ASN A 286 7.22 9.83 8.47
CA ASN A 286 7.19 10.93 7.50
C ASN A 286 8.01 12.11 8.01
N TYR A 287 7.86 12.48 9.28
CA TYR A 287 8.65 13.53 9.90
C TYR A 287 10.15 13.21 9.85
N LEU A 288 10.54 11.99 10.22
CA LEU A 288 11.94 11.54 10.17
C LEU A 288 12.53 11.65 8.76
N VAL A 289 11.85 11.15 7.73
CA VAL A 289 12.37 11.20 6.35
C VAL A 289 12.45 12.62 5.81
N ARG A 290 11.47 13.48 6.13
CA ARG A 290 11.57 14.92 5.83
C ARG A 290 12.78 15.55 6.53
N LYS A 291 13.04 15.19 7.78
CA LYS A 291 14.19 15.66 8.55
C LYS A 291 15.51 15.19 7.91
N PHE A 292 15.60 13.92 7.50
CA PHE A 292 16.78 13.38 6.81
C PHE A 292 17.13 14.19 5.56
N HIS A 293 16.13 14.49 4.73
CA HIS A 293 16.32 15.29 3.52
C HIS A 293 16.91 16.68 3.82
N PHE A 294 16.36 17.37 4.82
CA PHE A 294 16.81 18.72 5.16
C PHE A 294 18.18 18.77 5.84
N GLU A 295 18.50 17.76 6.65
CA GLU A 295 19.79 17.69 7.36
C GLU A 295 20.94 17.21 6.46
N ASN A 296 20.62 16.50 5.38
CA ASN A 296 21.62 15.87 4.51
C ASN A 296 21.43 16.37 3.07
N LYS A 297 22.03 17.52 2.74
CA LYS A 297 21.92 18.14 1.39
C LYS A 297 22.36 17.24 0.23
N TRP A 298 23.16 16.22 0.53
CA TRP A 298 23.63 15.22 -0.42
C TRP A 298 22.61 14.10 -0.68
N LEU A 299 21.49 14.05 0.05
CA LEU A 299 20.51 12.97 0.02
C LEU A 299 19.15 13.46 -0.51
N LEU A 300 18.59 12.72 -1.48
CA LEU A 300 17.19 12.86 -1.87
C LEU A 300 16.35 11.91 -1.01
N ALA A 301 15.68 12.43 0.02
CA ALA A 301 14.80 11.63 0.87
C ALA A 301 13.35 12.08 0.75
N TYR A 302 12.46 11.15 0.42
CA TYR A 302 11.05 11.44 0.15
C TYR A 302 10.14 10.28 0.53
N ILE A 303 8.84 10.59 0.59
CA ILE A 303 7.78 9.65 0.94
C ILE A 303 7.01 9.31 -0.32
N VAL A 304 6.69 8.03 -0.48
CA VAL A 304 5.73 7.53 -1.46
C VAL A 304 4.58 6.91 -0.68
N ASP A 305 3.38 7.48 -0.81
CA ASP A 305 2.18 6.99 -0.16
C ASP A 305 1.41 6.10 -1.15
N PRO A 306 1.34 4.76 -0.93
CA PRO A 306 0.49 3.90 -1.75
C PRO A 306 -0.99 4.11 -1.37
N GLY A 307 -1.85 4.16 -2.37
CA GLY A 307 -3.27 4.50 -2.23
C GLY A 307 -3.48 5.91 -2.75
#